data_AF-A0A644Y318-F1
#
_entry.id   AF-A0A644Y318-F1
#
_cell.length_a   1.000
_cell.length_b   1.000
_cell.length_c   1.000
_cell.angle_alpha   90.00
_cell.angle_beta   90.00
_cell.angle_gamma   90.00
#
_symmetry.space_group_name_H-M   'P 1'
#
loop_
_entity.id
_entity.type
_entity.pdbx_description
1 polymer ?
#
loop_
_entity_poly.entity_id
_entity_poly.type
_entity_poly.pdbx_seq_one_letter_code
_entity_poly.pdbx_strand_id
1 'polypeptide(L)'
;MKLLHTKLPEFIKKMQVAAATKGKTPKEINIMGLENLRSAKMQSLRTGRIEHAVGEIAALDNVERMELIMIPRIPETMQTIIVKGIDKDGKCQKAILEIVNVLHPTEEAYLLDCELENVEDRRPAIGNH
;
A
#
# COMPACT_ATOMS: atom_id res chain seq x y z
N MET A 1 28.22 -0.74 1.69
CA MET A 1 26.94 -1.25 2.25
C MET A 1 25.85 -1.08 1.20
N LYS A 2 25.28 -2.16 0.65
CA LYS A 2 24.03 -2.05 -0.12
C LYS A 2 22.93 -1.75 0.91
N LEU A 3 22.30 -0.59 0.83
CA LEU A 3 21.14 -0.26 1.65
C LEU A 3 20.06 -1.31 1.37
N LEU A 4 19.85 -2.24 2.30
CA LEU A 4 18.82 -3.28 2.21
C LEU A 4 17.40 -2.69 2.25
N HIS A 5 17.31 -1.40 2.59
CA HIS A 5 16.05 -0.69 2.73
C HIS A 5 16.05 0.69 2.07
N THR A 6 14.92 1.08 1.49
CA THR A 6 14.62 2.42 0.98
C THR A 6 13.68 3.12 1.96
N LYS A 7 13.97 4.38 2.32
CA LYS A 7 13.12 5.14 3.25
C LYS A 7 11.83 5.59 2.56
N LEU A 8 10.74 5.73 3.31
CA LEU A 8 9.44 6.15 2.77
C LEU A 8 9.48 7.40 1.86
N PRO A 9 10.13 8.52 2.23
CA PRO A 9 10.22 9.68 1.34
C PRO A 9 10.99 9.39 0.04
N GLU A 10 12.01 8.55 0.12
CA GLU A 10 12.82 8.14 -1.03
C GLU A 10 12.07 7.17 -1.93
N PHE A 11 11.25 6.28 -1.35
CA PHE A 11 10.34 5.41 -2.08
C PHE A 11 9.35 6.25 -2.90
N ILE A 12 8.64 7.20 -2.26
CA ILE A 12 7.68 8.10 -2.92
C ILE A 12 8.37 8.84 -4.08
N LYS A 13 9.53 9.43 -3.82
CA LYS A 13 10.30 10.16 -4.83
C LYS A 13 10.66 9.27 -6.03
N LYS A 14 11.09 8.04 -5.80
CA LYS A 14 11.42 7.09 -6.88
C LYS A 14 10.22 6.77 -7.75
N MET A 15 9.03 6.56 -7.15
CA MET A 15 7.81 6.29 -7.90
C MET A 15 7.41 7.48 -8.77
N GLN A 16 7.46 8.69 -8.21
CA GLN A 16 7.17 9.93 -8.95
C GLN A 16 8.14 10.15 -10.12
N VAL A 17 9.45 9.92 -9.89
CA VAL A 17 10.46 10.03 -10.94
C VAL A 17 10.24 8.99 -12.04
N ALA A 18 9.95 7.74 -11.69
CA ALA A 18 9.66 6.70 -12.67
C ALA A 18 8.45 7.07 -13.54
N ALA A 19 7.34 7.53 -12.93
CA ALA A 19 6.15 7.95 -13.66
C ALA A 19 6.42 9.15 -14.59
N ALA A 20 7.23 10.11 -14.14
CA ALA A 20 7.53 11.32 -14.90
C ALA A 20 8.54 11.14 -16.05
N THR A 21 9.42 10.13 -15.98
CA THR A 21 10.60 10.05 -16.87
C THR A 21 10.64 8.85 -17.81
N LYS A 22 9.79 7.83 -17.59
CA LYS A 22 9.84 6.58 -18.37
C LYS A 22 8.90 6.57 -19.58
N GLY A 23 7.90 7.46 -19.62
CA GLY A 23 7.02 7.66 -20.76
C GLY A 23 7.50 8.76 -21.72
N LYS A 24 6.84 8.87 -22.89
CA LYS A 24 7.04 9.99 -23.83
C LYS A 24 6.62 11.32 -23.23
N THR A 25 5.57 11.32 -22.43
CA THR A 25 5.07 12.46 -21.67
C THR A 25 5.19 12.17 -20.18
N PRO A 26 5.53 13.17 -19.35
CA PRO A 26 5.51 13.02 -17.90
C PRO A 26 4.10 12.68 -17.41
N LYS A 27 3.96 11.63 -16.59
CA LYS A 27 2.67 11.23 -16.01
C LYS A 27 2.63 11.55 -14.53
N GLU A 28 1.47 12.01 -14.07
CA GLU A 28 1.18 12.15 -12.66
C GLU A 28 0.85 10.78 -12.04
N ILE A 29 1.34 10.56 -10.81
CA ILE A 29 1.05 9.35 -10.04
C ILE A 29 0.40 9.70 -8.71
N ASN A 30 -0.78 9.14 -8.48
CA ASN A 30 -1.49 9.23 -7.21
C ASN A 30 -1.09 8.06 -6.31
N ILE A 31 -0.52 8.32 -5.12
CA ILE A 31 -0.03 7.29 -4.20
C ILE A 31 -0.96 7.23 -2.99
N MET A 32 -1.58 6.07 -2.76
CA MET A 32 -2.60 5.85 -1.73
C MET A 32 -2.23 4.68 -0.80
N GLY A 33 -2.79 4.65 0.41
CA GLY A 33 -2.59 3.60 1.41
C GLY A 33 -1.36 3.77 2.30
N LEU A 34 -0.72 4.94 2.26
CA LEU A 34 0.46 5.31 3.06
C LEU A 34 0.18 6.45 4.05
N GLU A 35 -1.05 6.96 4.11
CA GLU A 35 -1.45 8.18 4.80
C GLU A 35 -1.18 8.11 6.31
N ASN A 36 -1.33 6.93 6.89
CA ASN A 36 -1.17 6.68 8.32
C ASN A 36 0.29 6.39 8.73
N LEU A 37 1.23 6.32 7.78
CA LEU A 37 2.62 5.99 8.06
C LEU A 37 3.47 7.26 8.23
N ARG A 38 3.81 7.59 9.49
CA ARG A 38 4.75 8.70 9.78
C ARG A 38 6.16 8.44 9.25
N SER A 39 6.61 7.19 9.25
CA SER A 39 7.89 6.76 8.68
C SER A 39 7.89 5.25 8.38
N ALA A 40 8.51 4.83 7.29
CA ALA A 40 8.67 3.42 6.96
C ALA A 40 10.01 3.14 6.23
N LYS A 41 10.40 1.85 6.21
CA LYS A 41 11.53 1.31 5.45
C LYS A 41 11.03 0.19 4.55
N MET A 42 11.13 0.39 3.25
CA MET A 42 10.77 -0.59 2.22
C MET A 42 11.98 -1.46 1.90
N GLN A 43 11.79 -2.72 1.52
CA GLN A 43 12.91 -3.55 1.03
C GLN A 43 13.42 -2.98 -0.30
N SER A 44 14.71 -2.68 -0.41
CA SER A 44 15.26 -2.00 -1.61
C SER A 44 15.08 -2.80 -2.90
N LEU A 45 15.24 -4.13 -2.84
CA LEU A 45 15.03 -4.99 -3.99
C LEU A 45 13.58 -4.93 -4.50
N ARG A 46 12.61 -4.94 -3.57
CA ARG A 46 11.18 -4.83 -3.91
C ARG A 46 10.84 -3.42 -4.40
N THR A 47 11.47 -2.40 -3.83
CA THR A 47 11.33 -1.00 -4.30
C THR A 47 11.76 -0.87 -5.75
N GLY A 48 12.91 -1.45 -6.14
CA GLY A 48 13.36 -1.43 -7.53
C GLY A 48 12.43 -2.18 -8.48
N ARG A 49 11.82 -3.30 -8.04
CA ARG A 49 10.81 -4.02 -8.83
C ARG A 49 9.54 -3.18 -9.05
N ILE A 50 9.09 -2.46 -8.03
CA ILE A 50 7.91 -1.57 -8.14
C ILE A 50 8.27 -0.37 -9.04
N GLU A 51 9.46 0.21 -8.89
CA GLU A 51 9.95 1.29 -9.76
C GLU A 51 9.96 0.87 -11.24
N HIS A 52 10.40 -0.35 -11.53
CA HIS A 52 10.36 -0.91 -12.88
C HIS A 52 8.93 -1.04 -13.40
N ALA A 53 8.01 -1.58 -12.60
CA ALA A 53 6.60 -1.72 -12.98
C ALA A 53 5.92 -0.36 -13.23
N VAL A 54 6.21 0.64 -12.40
CA VAL A 54 5.76 2.03 -12.65
C VAL A 54 6.31 2.53 -13.98
N GLY A 55 7.57 2.26 -14.28
CA GLY A 55 8.18 2.63 -15.56
C GLY A 55 7.52 1.94 -16.77
N GLU A 56 7.17 0.66 -16.65
CA GLU A 56 6.47 -0.09 -17.70
C GLU A 56 5.11 0.53 -18.02
N ILE A 57 4.29 0.81 -17.01
CA ILE A 57 2.97 1.45 -17.19
C ILE A 57 3.12 2.91 -17.68
N ALA A 58 4.14 3.62 -17.20
CA ALA A 58 4.43 4.97 -17.67
C ALA A 58 4.84 5.01 -19.15
N ALA A 59 5.41 3.94 -19.69
CA ALA A 59 5.79 3.85 -21.10
C ALA A 59 4.60 3.61 -22.06
N LEU A 60 3.43 3.21 -21.56
CA LEU A 60 2.24 2.95 -22.40
C LEU A 60 1.63 4.24 -22.95
N ASP A 61 1.45 4.33 -24.27
CA ASP A 61 0.94 5.54 -24.94
C ASP A 61 -0.54 5.84 -24.59
N ASN A 62 -1.33 4.83 -24.20
CA ASN A 62 -2.75 4.95 -23.87
C ASN A 62 -3.04 5.20 -22.38
N VAL A 63 -2.01 5.45 -21.57
CA VAL A 63 -2.16 5.72 -20.13
C VAL A 63 -1.86 7.19 -19.86
N GLU A 64 -2.84 7.95 -19.38
CA GLU A 64 -2.70 9.38 -19.10
C GLU A 64 -2.33 9.67 -17.63
N ARG A 65 -2.84 8.86 -16.71
CA ARG A 65 -2.64 9.00 -15.26
C ARG A 65 -2.35 7.64 -14.64
N MET A 66 -1.56 7.65 -13.56
CA MET A 66 -1.21 6.45 -12.82
C MET A 66 -1.68 6.50 -11.37
N GLU A 67 -1.96 5.33 -10.81
CA GLU A 67 -2.22 5.15 -9.40
C GLU A 67 -1.30 4.05 -8.83
N LEU A 68 -0.79 4.28 -7.62
CA LEU A 68 -0.08 3.28 -6.84
C LEU A 68 -0.79 3.14 -5.51
N ILE A 69 -1.39 1.97 -5.31
CA ILE A 69 -2.26 1.70 -4.16
C ILE A 69 -1.56 0.66 -3.29
N MET A 70 -1.28 1.02 -2.04
CA MET A 70 -0.75 0.09 -1.05
C MET A 70 -1.90 -0.47 -0.21
N ILE A 71 -2.13 -1.78 -0.30
CA ILE A 71 -3.12 -2.49 0.50
C ILE A 71 -2.49 -3.63 1.31
N PRO A 72 -3.08 -4.02 2.45
CA PRO A 72 -2.68 -5.22 3.16
C PRO A 72 -2.86 -6.47 2.29
N ARG A 73 -1.84 -7.32 2.22
CA ARG A 73 -1.91 -8.61 1.50
C ARG A 73 -2.81 -9.63 2.20
N ILE A 74 -2.95 -9.52 3.51
CA ILE A 74 -3.91 -10.28 4.32
C ILE A 74 -4.90 -9.24 4.84
N PRO A 75 -6.09 -9.14 4.24
CA PRO A 75 -7.06 -8.08 4.55
C PRO A 75 -7.80 -8.29 5.87
N GLU A 76 -7.65 -9.47 6.48
CA GLU A 76 -8.28 -9.81 7.74
C GLU A 76 -7.32 -9.56 8.91
N THR A 77 -7.78 -8.76 9.87
CA THR A 77 -7.09 -8.62 11.14
C THR A 77 -8.09 -8.83 12.28
N MET A 78 -7.70 -9.62 13.27
CA MET A 78 -8.46 -9.78 14.51
C MET A 78 -8.00 -8.71 15.49
N GLN A 79 -8.93 -7.87 15.96
CA GLN A 79 -8.65 -6.76 16.85
C GLN A 79 -9.38 -6.94 18.18
N THR A 80 -8.71 -6.64 19.29
CA THR A 80 -9.34 -6.55 20.61
C THR A 80 -9.93 -5.15 20.79
N ILE A 81 -11.24 -5.08 21.01
CA ILE A 81 -11.94 -3.85 21.40
C ILE A 81 -11.97 -3.79 22.92
N ILE A 82 -11.56 -2.65 23.50
CA ILE A 82 -11.62 -2.41 24.94
C ILE A 82 -12.60 -1.25 25.20
N VAL A 83 -13.75 -1.55 25.78
CA VAL A 83 -14.74 -0.54 26.20
C VAL A 83 -14.58 -0.29 27.68
N LYS A 84 -14.19 0.93 28.07
CA LYS A 84 -14.00 1.32 29.48
C LYS A 84 -15.07 2.31 29.92
N GLY A 85 -15.72 2.03 31.05
CA GLY A 85 -16.49 3.01 31.81
C GLY A 85 -15.58 3.74 32.80
N ILE A 86 -15.41 5.04 32.64
CA ILE A 86 -14.54 5.88 33.47
C ILE A 86 -15.40 6.84 34.28
N ASP A 87 -15.12 6.97 35.58
CA ASP A 87 -15.83 7.90 36.45
C ASP A 87 -15.30 9.34 36.34
N LYS A 88 -15.94 10.26 37.08
CA LYS A 88 -15.58 11.69 37.14
C LYS A 88 -14.16 11.95 37.63
N ASP A 89 -13.56 11.00 38.35
CA ASP A 89 -12.23 11.11 38.95
C ASP A 89 -11.16 10.46 38.04
N GLY A 90 -11.56 10.02 36.83
CA GLY A 90 -10.67 9.40 35.85
C GLY A 90 -10.35 7.93 36.13
N LYS A 91 -11.03 7.29 37.10
CA LYS A 91 -10.81 5.90 37.47
C LYS A 91 -11.69 4.97 36.63
N CYS A 92 -11.09 3.91 36.09
CA CYS A 92 -11.82 2.87 35.37
C CYS A 92 -12.68 2.06 36.35
N GLN A 93 -13.99 2.07 36.15
CA GLN A 93 -14.96 1.35 36.98
C GLN A 93 -15.30 -0.03 36.40
N LYS A 94 -15.28 -0.15 35.06
CA LYS A 94 -15.52 -1.40 34.34
C LYS A 94 -14.83 -1.36 32.98
N ALA A 95 -14.33 -2.52 32.55
CA ALA A 95 -13.89 -2.73 31.17
C ALA A 95 -14.59 -3.96 30.59
N ILE A 96 -14.95 -3.90 29.32
CA ILE A 96 -15.41 -5.04 28.52
C ILE A 96 -14.41 -5.19 27.39
N LEU A 97 -13.92 -6.43 27.20
CA LEU A 97 -13.05 -6.79 26.09
C LEU A 97 -13.90 -7.61 25.12
N GLU A 98 -13.93 -7.19 23.87
CA GLU A 98 -14.55 -7.91 22.76
C GLU A 98 -13.52 -8.12 21.66
N ILE A 99 -13.84 -9.02 20.74
CA ILE A 99 -13.03 -9.27 19.55
C ILE A 99 -13.86 -8.94 18.32
N VAL A 100 -13.25 -8.28 17.34
CA VAL A 100 -13.84 -8.09 16.02
C VAL A 100 -12.83 -8.49 14.94
N ASN A 101 -13.32 -9.14 13.89
CA ASN A 101 -12.55 -9.32 12.67
C ASN A 101 -12.83 -8.14 11.76
N VAL A 102 -11.77 -7.42 11.36
CA VAL A 102 -11.86 -6.34 10.38
C VAL A 102 -11.40 -6.90 9.04
N LEU A 103 -12.32 -6.91 8.07
CA LEU A 103 -12.06 -7.26 6.68
C LEU A 103 -11.88 -5.98 5.86
N HIS A 104 -10.72 -5.81 5.25
CA HIS A 104 -10.47 -4.71 4.31
C HIS A 104 -10.70 -5.19 2.87
N PRO A 105 -11.09 -4.29 1.95
CA PRO A 105 -11.09 -4.63 0.52
C PRO A 105 -9.71 -5.11 0.05
N THR A 106 -9.69 -6.17 -0.76
CA THR A 106 -8.50 -6.69 -1.45
C THR A 106 -8.24 -5.93 -2.75
N GLU A 107 -7.24 -6.34 -3.54
CA GLU A 107 -6.93 -5.75 -4.84
C GLU A 107 -8.14 -5.69 -5.78
N GLU A 108 -9.07 -6.63 -5.66
CA GLU A 108 -10.26 -6.72 -6.51
C GLU A 108 -11.08 -5.42 -6.48
N ALA A 109 -11.21 -4.77 -5.32
CA ALA A 109 -11.95 -3.52 -5.18
C ALA A 109 -11.32 -2.34 -5.93
N TYR A 110 -10.04 -2.46 -6.29
CA TYR A 110 -9.26 -1.44 -7.00
C TYR A 110 -8.96 -1.82 -8.45
N LEU A 111 -9.44 -2.96 -8.91
CA LEU A 111 -9.25 -3.48 -10.27
C LEU A 111 -10.59 -3.70 -10.98
N LEU A 112 -11.70 -3.16 -10.44
CA LEU A 112 -13.04 -3.31 -11.01
C LEU A 112 -13.17 -2.71 -12.42
N ASP A 113 -12.27 -1.80 -12.78
CA ASP A 113 -12.16 -1.14 -14.08
C ASP A 113 -11.08 -1.76 -14.99
N CYS A 114 -10.45 -2.85 -14.57
CA CYS A 114 -9.43 -3.57 -15.32
C CYS A 114 -9.88 -5.00 -15.66
N GLU A 115 -9.94 -5.32 -16.94
CA GLU A 115 -10.23 -6.69 -17.40
C GLU A 115 -9.18 -7.68 -16.88
N LEU A 116 -9.61 -8.85 -16.39
CA LEU A 116 -8.73 -9.83 -15.73
C LEU A 116 -7.53 -10.28 -16.58
N GLU A 117 -7.70 -10.35 -17.90
CA GLU A 117 -6.65 -10.70 -18.86
C GLU A 117 -5.52 -9.67 -18.95
N ASN A 118 -5.77 -8.43 -18.53
CA ASN A 118 -4.78 -7.36 -18.47
C ASN A 118 -4.10 -7.25 -17.09
N VAL A 119 -4.50 -8.07 -16.11
CA VAL A 119 -3.91 -8.08 -14.76
C VAL A 119 -2.72 -9.05 -14.72
N GLU A 120 -1.51 -8.50 -14.59
CA GLU A 120 -0.31 -9.30 -14.37
C GLU A 120 0.03 -9.43 -12.87
N ASP A 121 -0.36 -10.53 -12.23
CA ASP A 121 -0.03 -10.78 -10.82
C ASP A 121 1.39 -11.34 -10.64
N ARG A 122 2.32 -10.46 -10.29
CA ARG A 122 3.74 -10.80 -10.02
C ARG A 122 4.03 -11.15 -8.55
N ARG A 123 3.00 -11.25 -7.70
CA ARG A 123 3.15 -11.57 -6.27
C ARG A 123 3.41 -13.08 -6.09
N PRO A 124 4.20 -13.49 -5.08
CA PRO A 124 4.26 -14.91 -4.71
C PRO A 124 2.90 -15.39 -4.16
N ALA A 125 2.69 -16.70 -4.02
CA ALA A 125 1.55 -17.23 -3.27
C ALA A 125 1.65 -16.88 -1.77
N ILE A 126 0.52 -16.84 -1.06
CA ILE A 126 0.49 -16.57 0.39
C ILE A 126 1.36 -17.62 1.11
N GLY A 127 2.16 -17.18 2.09
CA GLY A 127 3.13 -18.02 2.79
C GLY A 127 4.51 -18.10 2.14
N ASN A 128 4.67 -17.59 0.91
CA ASN A 128 5.95 -17.49 0.21
C ASN A 128 6.45 -16.02 0.20
N HIS A 129 7.74 -15.80 0.48
CA HIS A 129 8.40 -14.48 0.54
C HIS A 129 9.60 -14.37 -0.40
#